data_AF-A0A9P5CMV5-F1
#
_entry.id   AF-A0A9P5CMV5-F1
#
_cell.length_a   1.000
_cell.length_b   1.000
_cell.length_c   1.000
_cell.angle_alpha   90.00
_cell.angle_beta   90.00
_cell.angle_gamma   90.00
#
_symmetry.space_group_name_H-M   'P 1'
#
loop_
_entity.id
_entity.type
_entity.pdbx_description
1 polymer ?
#
loop_
_entity_poly.entity_id
_entity_poly.type
_entity_poly.pdbx_seq_one_letter_code
_entity_poly.pdbx_strand_id
1 'polypeptide(L)'
;MRRWAPPNQFHEIEAAIQGGKFGIMPAFSMIGFRLKKVLGQGGYGCAALLQMEDINGQSHKVVVKAALGPTSLGPEIDNMRPVMGKRLKKFPLTKRDVLINKFNTLATHLAMEYAPYGDLKSVIYEARERRTRLRSQDLWMIFHCYVLHPHTTVPVIKIGDLGLSKTFTVADRMDWEQFTKDWNYLDRSPYPLEPVAGNYDWWSNVYAVGLCMWQLVTSESPSVPPECSKETFSRPDGTDFEAWTYGGYLLTNEFDYQDLELRRTIAQCMANQPSDRPTLTELEKNHFIDTQCRHYRQD
;
A
#
# COMPACT_ATOMS: atom_id res chain seq x y z
N MET A 1 -17.07 -11.70 2.72
CA MET A 1 -17.15 -12.15 1.31
C MET A 1 -17.13 -10.94 0.37
N ARG A 2 -15.96 -10.42 -0.01
CA ARG A 2 -15.81 -9.62 -1.24
C ARG A 2 -15.15 -10.54 -2.26
N ARG A 3 -15.96 -11.40 -2.89
CA ARG A 3 -15.59 -11.90 -4.21
C ARG A 3 -15.42 -10.67 -5.09
N TRP A 4 -14.52 -10.76 -6.07
CA TRP A 4 -14.56 -9.88 -7.24
C TRP A 4 -16.02 -9.60 -7.57
N ALA A 5 -16.35 -8.32 -7.71
CA ALA A 5 -17.68 -7.83 -8.00
C ALA A 5 -18.42 -8.82 -8.93
N PRO A 6 -19.67 -9.24 -8.62
CA PRO A 6 -20.39 -10.17 -9.48
C PRO A 6 -20.32 -9.68 -10.94
N PRO A 7 -20.31 -10.59 -11.93
CA PRO A 7 -20.02 -10.27 -13.34
C PRO A 7 -20.81 -9.08 -13.92
N ASN A 8 -21.92 -8.70 -13.29
CA ASN A 8 -22.83 -7.66 -13.74
C ASN A 8 -22.72 -6.33 -12.95
N GLN A 9 -21.83 -6.19 -11.96
CA GLN A 9 -21.85 -5.02 -11.07
C GLN A 9 -21.42 -3.71 -11.75
N PHE A 10 -20.62 -3.79 -12.82
CA PHE A 10 -20.01 -2.61 -13.44
C PHE A 10 -20.38 -2.39 -14.90
N HIS A 11 -21.31 -3.14 -15.48
CA HIS A 11 -21.68 -3.00 -16.90
C HIS A 11 -22.10 -1.57 -17.28
N GLU A 12 -22.85 -0.88 -16.41
CA GLU A 12 -23.25 0.51 -16.66
C GLU A 12 -22.05 1.46 -16.69
N ILE A 13 -21.09 1.26 -15.79
CA ILE A 13 -19.85 2.05 -15.74
C ILE A 13 -18.98 1.71 -16.95
N GLU A 14 -18.86 0.43 -17.33
CA GLU A 14 -18.11 -0.01 -18.50
C GLU A 14 -18.70 0.58 -19.79
N ALA A 15 -20.02 0.51 -19.97
CA ALA A 15 -20.72 1.12 -21.10
C ALA A 15 -20.52 2.64 -21.12
N ALA A 16 -20.59 3.31 -19.97
CA ALA A 16 -20.32 4.74 -19.87
C ALA A 16 -18.86 5.11 -20.19
N ILE A 17 -17.89 4.29 -19.76
CA ILE A 17 -16.47 4.45 -20.12
C ILE A 17 -16.29 4.27 -21.63
N GLN A 18 -16.84 3.20 -22.20
CA GLN A 18 -16.78 2.92 -23.65
C GLN A 18 -17.42 4.03 -24.48
N GLY A 19 -18.55 4.57 -24.01
CA GLY A 19 -19.22 5.73 -24.61
C GLY A 19 -18.52 7.07 -24.38
N GLY A 20 -17.38 7.09 -23.68
CA GLY A 20 -16.56 8.29 -23.49
C GLY A 20 -17.01 9.24 -22.38
N LYS A 21 -18.03 8.88 -21.59
CA LYS A 21 -18.66 9.75 -20.55
C LYS A 21 -17.65 10.31 -19.54
N PHE A 22 -16.62 9.54 -19.21
CA PHE A 22 -15.61 9.91 -18.22
C PHE A 22 -14.28 10.36 -18.84
N GLY A 23 -14.21 10.55 -20.16
CA GLY A 23 -12.99 11.00 -20.84
C GLY A 23 -11.84 9.99 -20.89
N ILE A 24 -12.01 8.76 -20.39
CA ILE A 24 -10.99 7.70 -20.46
C ILE A 24 -10.76 7.29 -21.93
N MET A 25 -11.79 6.75 -22.58
CA MET A 25 -11.60 6.14 -23.90
C MET A 25 -11.19 7.12 -25.02
N PRO A 26 -11.61 8.40 -25.06
CA PRO A 26 -11.15 9.34 -26.06
C PRO A 26 -9.61 9.43 -26.17
N ALA A 27 -8.89 9.50 -25.05
CA ALA A 27 -7.42 9.59 -25.06
C ALA A 27 -6.75 8.25 -25.40
N PHE A 28 -7.26 7.15 -24.84
CA PHE A 28 -6.61 5.84 -24.89
C PHE A 28 -6.94 5.04 -26.17
N SER A 29 -8.13 5.20 -26.74
CA SER A 29 -8.52 4.49 -27.98
C SER A 29 -7.70 4.93 -29.20
N MET A 30 -7.30 6.21 -29.27
CA MET A 30 -6.48 6.76 -30.36
C MET A 30 -5.13 6.06 -30.52
N ILE A 31 -4.60 5.49 -29.43
CA ILE A 31 -3.33 4.79 -29.43
C ILE A 31 -3.49 3.26 -29.30
N GLY A 32 -4.71 2.75 -29.51
CA GLY A 32 -4.98 1.31 -29.59
C GLY A 32 -5.35 0.62 -28.28
N PHE A 33 -5.50 1.34 -27.16
CA PHE A 33 -6.02 0.72 -25.94
C PHE A 33 -7.53 0.50 -26.01
N ARG A 34 -7.95 -0.63 -25.46
CA ARG A 34 -9.34 -1.04 -25.32
C ARG A 34 -9.66 -1.30 -23.86
N LEU A 35 -10.86 -0.91 -23.43
CA LEU A 35 -11.37 -1.29 -22.12
C LEU A 35 -11.52 -2.81 -22.07
N LYS A 36 -10.97 -3.44 -21.03
CA LYS A 36 -11.16 -4.88 -20.76
C LYS A 36 -12.19 -5.13 -19.68
N LYS A 37 -12.12 -4.39 -18.57
CA LYS A 37 -13.10 -4.45 -17.47
C LYS A 37 -12.88 -3.33 -16.47
N VAL A 38 -13.89 -3.03 -15.67
CA VAL A 38 -13.73 -2.26 -14.43
C VAL A 38 -13.24 -3.18 -13.31
N LEU A 39 -12.17 -2.76 -12.63
CA LEU A 39 -11.55 -3.51 -11.53
C LEU A 39 -12.20 -3.19 -10.18
N GLY A 40 -12.71 -1.96 -10.02
CA GLY A 40 -13.38 -1.54 -8.80
C GLY A 40 -13.81 -0.08 -8.84
N GLN A 41 -14.62 0.29 -7.84
CA GLN A 41 -15.10 1.65 -7.60
C GLN A 41 -14.83 2.01 -6.14
N GLY A 42 -14.31 3.20 -5.89
CA GLY A 42 -13.94 3.66 -4.55
C GLY A 42 -13.93 5.18 -4.48
N GLY A 43 -14.42 5.74 -3.37
CA GLY A 43 -14.61 7.18 -3.20
C GLY A 43 -15.44 7.77 -4.34
N TYR A 44 -14.84 8.69 -5.11
CA TYR A 44 -15.48 9.39 -6.22
C TYR A 44 -15.08 8.87 -7.61
N GLY A 45 -14.37 7.74 -7.70
CA GLY A 45 -13.81 7.26 -8.97
C GLY A 45 -13.94 5.74 -9.19
N CYS A 46 -13.44 5.30 -10.34
CA CYS A 46 -13.29 3.89 -10.69
C CYS A 46 -11.86 3.60 -11.13
N ALA A 47 -11.46 2.32 -11.03
CA ALA A 47 -10.25 1.78 -11.63
C ALA A 47 -10.66 0.85 -12.79
N ALA A 48 -10.16 1.12 -13.99
CA ALA A 48 -10.47 0.38 -15.21
C ALA A 48 -9.21 -0.27 -15.78
N LEU A 49 -9.29 -1.54 -16.16
CA LEU A 49 -8.23 -2.25 -16.88
C LEU A 49 -8.34 -2.00 -18.37
N LEU A 50 -7.31 -1.41 -18.95
CA LEU A 50 -7.17 -1.21 -20.38
C LEU A 50 -6.07 -2.12 -20.91
N GLN A 51 -6.20 -2.56 -22.16
CA GLN A 51 -5.22 -3.39 -22.84
C GLN A 51 -5.02 -2.91 -24.29
N MET A 52 -3.77 -2.88 -24.75
CA MET A 52 -3.42 -2.77 -26.16
C MET A 52 -2.55 -3.96 -26.57
N GLU A 53 -2.52 -4.25 -27.86
CA GLU A 53 -1.51 -5.09 -28.48
C GLU A 53 -0.61 -4.19 -29.32
N ASP A 54 0.70 -4.33 -29.18
CA ASP A 54 1.65 -3.58 -29.99
C ASP A 54 1.89 -4.23 -31.36
N ILE A 55 2.71 -3.59 -32.19
CA ILE A 55 3.07 -4.05 -33.53
C ILE A 55 3.75 -5.43 -33.55
N ASN A 56 4.30 -5.87 -32.43
CA ASN A 56 4.96 -7.17 -32.28
C ASN A 56 4.00 -8.23 -31.69
N GLY A 57 2.72 -7.90 -31.52
CA GLY A 57 1.73 -8.76 -30.89
C GLY A 57 1.86 -8.86 -29.36
N GLN A 58 2.69 -8.02 -28.73
CA GLN A 58 2.83 -8.02 -27.28
C GLN A 58 1.66 -7.28 -26.63
N SER A 59 0.98 -7.94 -25.69
CA SER A 59 -0.12 -7.36 -24.92
C SER A 59 0.38 -6.49 -23.77
N HIS A 60 0.02 -5.21 -23.78
CA HIS A 60 0.30 -4.25 -22.72
C HIS A 60 -0.98 -3.94 -21.94
N LYS A 61 -0.94 -4.12 -20.61
CA LYS A 61 -2.08 -3.84 -19.72
C LYS A 61 -1.79 -2.62 -18.86
N VAL A 62 -2.76 -1.73 -18.68
CA VAL A 62 -2.65 -0.58 -17.77
C VAL A 62 -3.94 -0.43 -16.97
N VAL A 63 -3.82 0.06 -15.75
CA VAL A 63 -4.98 0.44 -14.95
C VAL A 63 -5.15 1.93 -15.06
N VAL A 64 -6.35 2.42 -15.37
CA VAL A 64 -6.67 3.84 -15.38
C VAL A 64 -7.67 4.10 -14.27
N LYS A 65 -7.28 4.95 -13.32
CA LYS A 65 -8.18 5.53 -12.33
C LYS A 65 -8.82 6.78 -12.92
N ALA A 66 -10.13 6.90 -12.80
CA ALA A 66 -10.91 7.99 -13.38
C ALA A 66 -11.98 8.47 -12.39
N ALA A 67 -12.25 9.77 -12.37
CA ALA A 67 -13.39 10.31 -11.65
C ALA A 67 -14.71 9.91 -12.34
N LEU A 68 -15.72 9.54 -11.56
CA LEU A 68 -17.06 9.20 -12.06
C LEU A 68 -18.05 10.39 -11.98
N GLY A 69 -17.59 11.57 -11.55
CA GLY A 69 -18.41 12.77 -11.33
C GLY A 69 -17.63 14.07 -11.51
N PRO A 70 -18.16 15.22 -11.05
CA PRO A 70 -17.53 16.54 -11.22
C PRO A 70 -16.27 16.73 -10.34
N THR A 71 -16.00 15.77 -9.46
CA THR A 71 -14.81 15.75 -8.61
C THR A 71 -13.55 15.46 -9.43
N SER A 72 -12.48 16.19 -9.12
CA SER A 72 -11.19 16.03 -9.80
C SER A 72 -10.32 14.98 -9.11
N LEU A 73 -9.54 14.23 -9.89
CA LEU A 73 -8.43 13.41 -9.37
C LEU A 73 -7.17 14.24 -9.11
N GLY A 74 -7.21 15.56 -9.30
CA GLY A 74 -6.09 16.50 -9.15
C GLY A 74 -5.25 16.26 -7.90
N PRO A 75 -5.84 16.23 -6.68
CA PRO A 75 -5.08 15.98 -5.46
C PRO A 75 -4.34 14.64 -5.46
N GLU A 76 -4.97 13.57 -5.94
CA GLU A 76 -4.34 12.25 -6.02
C GLU A 76 -3.24 12.20 -7.09
N ILE A 77 -3.44 12.85 -8.24
CA ILE A 77 -2.42 12.99 -9.28
C ILE A 77 -1.22 13.79 -8.77
N ASP A 78 -1.46 14.87 -8.03
CA ASP A 78 -0.41 15.70 -7.43
C ASP A 78 0.35 14.94 -6.35
N ASN A 79 -0.31 14.08 -5.56
CA ASN A 79 0.34 13.19 -4.59
C ASN A 79 1.16 12.08 -5.27
N MET A 80 0.69 11.55 -6.40
CA MET A 80 1.37 10.50 -7.16
C MET A 80 2.60 11.04 -7.91
N ARG A 81 2.56 12.30 -8.37
CA ARG A 81 3.64 12.88 -9.21
C ARG A 81 5.02 12.83 -8.53
N PRO A 82 5.22 13.17 -7.24
CA PRO A 82 6.48 12.99 -6.53
C PRO A 82 6.92 11.52 -6.40
N VAL A 83 5.97 10.60 -6.14
CA VAL A 83 6.25 9.18 -5.94
C VAL A 83 6.66 8.52 -7.25
N MET A 84 5.96 8.84 -8.34
CA MET A 84 6.31 8.41 -9.68
C MET A 84 7.62 9.06 -10.12
N GLY A 85 7.77 10.38 -9.99
CA GLY A 85 8.98 11.12 -10.40
C GLY A 85 10.27 10.67 -9.73
N LYS A 86 10.23 10.25 -8.46
CA LYS A 86 11.39 9.66 -7.76
C LYS A 86 11.72 8.24 -8.25
N ARG A 87 10.73 7.42 -8.61
CA ARG A 87 10.96 6.10 -9.23
C ARG A 87 11.61 6.22 -10.62
N LEU A 88 11.24 7.23 -11.40
CA LEU A 88 11.79 7.47 -12.75
C LEU A 88 13.28 7.84 -12.74
N LYS A 89 13.81 8.38 -11.64
CA LYS A 89 15.24 8.77 -11.53
C LYS A 89 16.17 7.61 -11.15
N LYS A 90 15.66 6.55 -10.54
CA LYS A 90 16.49 5.44 -10.01
C LYS A 90 16.53 4.21 -10.93
N PHE A 91 15.65 4.09 -11.93
CA PHE A 91 15.58 2.92 -12.82
C PHE A 91 15.36 3.32 -14.29
N PRO A 92 15.90 2.56 -15.26
CA PRO A 92 15.66 2.80 -16.67
C PRO A 92 14.17 2.64 -17.00
N LEU A 93 13.61 3.64 -17.68
CA LEU A 93 12.20 3.67 -18.06
C LEU A 93 11.92 2.62 -19.13
N THR A 94 10.88 1.81 -18.92
CA THR A 94 10.33 0.98 -20.00
C THR A 94 9.48 1.85 -20.94
N LYS A 95 9.23 1.39 -22.18
CA LYS A 95 8.27 2.05 -23.10
C LYS A 95 6.89 2.22 -22.45
N ARG A 96 6.50 1.30 -21.56
CA ARG A 96 5.26 1.34 -20.78
C ARG A 96 5.24 2.49 -19.78
N ASP A 97 6.36 2.77 -19.11
CA ASP A 97 6.47 3.89 -18.15
C ASP A 97 6.40 5.26 -18.84
N VAL A 98 7.03 5.38 -20.01
CA VAL A 98 6.93 6.58 -20.86
C VAL A 98 5.48 6.82 -21.28
N LEU A 99 4.77 5.75 -21.62
CA LEU A 99 3.38 5.82 -22.05
C LEU A 99 2.47 6.25 -20.89
N ILE A 100 2.59 5.62 -19.73
CA ILE A 100 1.85 5.98 -18.50
C ILE A 100 2.07 7.46 -18.14
N ASN A 101 3.32 7.94 -18.19
CA ASN A 101 3.64 9.33 -17.86
C ASN A 101 3.02 10.34 -18.84
N LYS A 102 2.95 10.01 -20.13
CA LYS A 102 2.27 10.88 -21.11
C LYS A 102 0.78 11.04 -20.78
N PHE A 103 0.13 9.97 -20.32
CA PHE A 103 -1.30 10.00 -19.97
C PHE A 103 -1.60 10.71 -18.65
N ASN A 104 -0.68 10.66 -17.69
CA ASN A 104 -0.83 11.32 -16.39
C ASN A 104 -0.64 12.85 -16.44
N THR A 105 -0.64 13.44 -17.63
CA THR A 105 -0.64 14.89 -17.85
C THR A 105 -2.05 15.50 -17.77
N LEU A 106 -3.11 14.68 -17.83
CA LEU A 106 -4.49 15.12 -17.75
C LEU A 106 -5.01 14.97 -16.30
N ALA A 107 -5.61 16.03 -15.74
CA ALA A 107 -6.13 16.05 -14.36
C ALA A 107 -7.34 15.12 -14.10
N THR A 108 -7.82 14.43 -15.12
CA THR A 108 -9.03 13.61 -15.10
C THR A 108 -8.75 12.13 -14.94
N HIS A 109 -7.51 11.68 -15.18
CA HIS A 109 -7.15 10.27 -15.24
C HIS A 109 -5.75 10.01 -14.69
N LEU A 110 -5.60 8.87 -14.00
CA LEU A 110 -4.32 8.37 -13.52
C LEU A 110 -4.10 6.97 -14.05
N ALA A 111 -3.20 6.82 -15.03
CA ALA A 111 -2.69 5.55 -15.51
C ALA A 111 -1.63 4.99 -14.55
N MET A 112 -1.72 3.69 -14.32
CA MET A 112 -0.88 2.92 -13.41
C MET A 112 -0.58 1.55 -14.00
N GLU A 113 0.46 0.91 -13.48
CA GLU A 113 0.75 -0.47 -13.82
C GLU A 113 -0.35 -1.42 -13.31
N TYR A 114 -0.64 -2.44 -14.09
CA TYR A 114 -1.57 -3.49 -13.69
C TYR A 114 -0.91 -4.51 -12.77
N ALA A 115 -1.45 -4.66 -11.56
CA ALA A 115 -1.10 -5.73 -10.62
C ALA A 115 -1.98 -6.97 -10.87
N PRO A 116 -1.46 -8.05 -11.48
CA PRO A 116 -2.27 -9.19 -11.92
C PRO A 116 -2.88 -10.00 -10.76
N TYR A 117 -2.21 -10.01 -9.60
CA TYR A 117 -2.63 -10.75 -8.41
C TYR A 117 -3.59 -9.97 -7.51
N GLY A 118 -4.00 -8.76 -7.91
CA GLY A 118 -4.94 -7.93 -7.14
C GLY A 118 -4.31 -7.29 -5.91
N ASP A 119 -5.14 -7.05 -4.89
CA ASP A 119 -4.75 -6.42 -3.63
C ASP A 119 -4.29 -7.42 -2.57
N LEU A 120 -3.50 -6.95 -1.60
CA LEU A 120 -2.94 -7.79 -0.55
C LEU A 120 -4.02 -8.45 0.32
N LYS A 121 -5.16 -7.80 0.54
CA LYS A 121 -6.26 -8.35 1.33
C LYS A 121 -6.85 -9.60 0.66
N SER A 122 -6.99 -9.58 -0.66
CA SER A 122 -7.40 -10.74 -1.45
C SER A 122 -6.37 -11.87 -1.35
N VAL A 123 -5.08 -11.54 -1.41
CA VAL A 123 -3.99 -12.54 -1.24
C VAL A 123 -4.02 -13.17 0.16
N ILE A 124 -4.16 -12.38 1.22
CA ILE A 124 -4.27 -12.88 2.60
C ILE A 124 -5.49 -13.80 2.75
N TYR A 125 -6.63 -13.40 2.18
CA TYR A 125 -7.85 -14.21 2.21
C TYR A 125 -7.66 -15.56 1.49
N GLU A 126 -7.05 -15.56 0.30
CA GLU A 126 -6.75 -16.81 -0.40
C GLU A 126 -5.76 -17.69 0.37
N ALA A 127 -4.74 -17.08 0.99
CA ALA A 127 -3.78 -17.81 1.80
C ALA A 127 -4.44 -18.48 3.01
N ARG A 128 -5.38 -17.79 3.66
CA ARG A 128 -6.19 -18.33 4.75
C ARG A 128 -7.03 -19.53 4.31
N GLU A 129 -7.77 -19.38 3.21
CA GLU A 129 -8.64 -20.45 2.67
C GLU A 129 -7.83 -21.70 2.28
N ARG A 130 -6.64 -21.50 1.70
CA ARG A 130 -5.73 -22.59 1.31
C ARG A 130 -4.85 -23.10 2.44
N ARG A 131 -4.89 -22.46 3.62
CA ARG A 131 -3.97 -22.70 4.75
C ARG A 131 -2.49 -22.67 4.35
N THR A 132 -2.15 -21.82 3.38
CA THR A 132 -0.76 -21.66 2.92
C THR A 132 -0.06 -20.61 3.75
N ARG A 133 1.11 -20.95 4.29
CA ARG A 133 1.96 -20.03 5.04
C ARG A 133 3.10 -19.54 4.17
N LEU A 134 3.37 -18.23 4.19
CA LEU A 134 4.53 -17.65 3.53
C LEU A 134 5.81 -17.97 4.33
N ARG A 135 6.92 -18.20 3.62
CA ARG A 135 8.22 -18.42 4.29
C ARG A 135 8.74 -17.10 4.83
N SER A 136 9.58 -17.15 5.87
CA SER A 136 10.20 -15.93 6.43
C SER A 136 10.94 -15.12 5.38
N GLN A 137 11.59 -15.79 4.42
CA GLN A 137 12.26 -15.15 3.28
C GLN A 137 11.29 -14.34 2.41
N ASP A 138 10.14 -14.91 2.06
CA ASP A 138 9.12 -14.24 1.25
C ASP A 138 8.55 -13.03 2.02
N LEU A 139 8.34 -13.18 3.33
CA LEU A 139 7.87 -12.10 4.19
C LEU A 139 8.89 -10.97 4.34
N TRP A 140 10.18 -11.29 4.48
CA TRP A 140 11.25 -10.28 4.48
C TRP A 140 11.29 -9.49 3.17
N MET A 141 11.07 -10.14 2.03
CA MET A 141 10.99 -9.46 0.73
C MET A 141 9.78 -8.54 0.64
N ILE A 142 8.61 -9.00 1.09
CA ILE A 142 7.39 -8.19 1.16
C ILE A 142 7.61 -6.97 2.07
N PHE A 143 8.24 -7.16 3.23
CA PHE A 143 8.57 -6.08 4.14
C PHE A 143 9.55 -5.08 3.53
N HIS A 144 10.60 -5.56 2.84
CA HIS A 144 11.52 -4.72 2.08
C HIS A 144 10.79 -3.88 1.02
N CYS A 145 9.83 -4.46 0.28
CA CYS A 145 9.01 -3.70 -0.70
C CYS A 145 8.29 -2.51 -0.05
N TYR A 146 7.78 -2.67 1.18
CA TYR A 146 7.08 -1.62 1.90
C TYR A 146 8.02 -0.52 2.42
N VAL A 147 9.18 -0.89 2.95
CA VAL A 147 10.09 0.04 3.63
C VAL A 147 11.07 0.73 2.67
N LEU A 148 11.63 -0.01 1.70
CA LEU A 148 12.91 0.32 1.05
C LEU A 148 12.84 0.54 -0.46
N HIS A 149 11.65 0.66 -1.06
CA HIS A 149 11.45 0.83 -2.51
C HIS A 149 11.66 -0.45 -3.36
N PRO A 150 11.16 -0.47 -4.62
CA PRO A 150 10.98 -1.71 -5.37
C PRO A 150 12.29 -2.41 -5.73
N HIS A 151 12.31 -3.72 -5.56
CA HIS A 151 13.28 -4.64 -6.13
C HIS A 151 12.71 -5.31 -7.40
N THR A 152 13.60 -5.81 -8.26
CA THR A 152 13.25 -6.54 -9.50
C THR A 152 12.88 -8.00 -9.25
N THR A 153 13.07 -8.50 -8.03
CA THR A 153 12.83 -9.89 -7.62
C THR A 153 11.42 -10.08 -7.07
N VAL A 154 10.82 -11.26 -7.26
CA VAL A 154 9.46 -11.57 -6.79
C VAL A 154 9.47 -12.09 -5.34
N PRO A 155 8.48 -11.75 -4.49
CA PRO A 155 7.24 -11.02 -4.81
C PRO A 155 7.42 -9.50 -4.90
N VAL A 156 6.81 -8.86 -5.90
CA VAL A 156 6.81 -7.39 -6.06
C VAL A 156 5.51 -6.81 -5.51
N ILE A 157 5.61 -6.05 -4.43
CA ILE A 157 4.47 -5.32 -3.84
C ILE A 157 4.60 -3.82 -4.14
N LYS A 158 3.47 -3.20 -4.47
CA LYS A 158 3.38 -1.77 -4.79
C LYS A 158 2.23 -1.15 -4.00
N ILE A 159 2.49 0.00 -3.40
CA ILE A 159 1.44 0.86 -2.84
C ILE A 159 0.60 1.36 -4.01
N GLY A 160 -0.71 1.12 -3.96
CA GLY A 160 -1.62 1.30 -5.10
C GLY A 160 -2.67 2.40 -4.94
N ASP A 161 -2.81 3.03 -3.77
CA ASP A 161 -3.80 4.07 -3.53
C ASP A 161 -3.19 5.18 -2.66
N LEU A 162 -3.10 6.39 -3.22
CA LEU A 162 -2.58 7.59 -2.55
C LEU A 162 -3.65 8.69 -2.42
N GLY A 163 -4.93 8.34 -2.53
CA GLY A 163 -6.03 9.31 -2.44
C GLY A 163 -6.09 10.09 -1.11
N LEU A 164 -5.52 9.53 -0.04
CA LEU A 164 -5.40 10.16 1.28
C LEU A 164 -3.98 10.65 1.62
N SER A 165 -3.01 10.46 0.71
CA SER A 165 -1.66 10.96 0.94
C SER A 165 -1.65 12.49 1.02
N LYS A 166 -0.75 13.05 1.81
CA LYS A 166 -0.51 14.49 1.87
C LYS A 166 0.97 14.74 2.14
N THR A 167 1.49 15.83 1.58
CA THR A 167 2.67 16.47 2.14
C THR A 167 2.23 17.34 3.31
N PHE A 168 2.84 17.17 4.47
CA PHE A 168 2.53 17.98 5.65
C PHE A 168 3.80 18.61 6.20
N THR A 169 3.64 19.79 6.78
CA THR A 169 4.63 20.48 7.59
C THR A 169 4.38 20.19 9.08
N VAL A 170 5.30 20.58 9.95
CA VAL A 170 5.10 20.46 11.41
C VAL A 170 3.88 21.26 11.88
N ALA A 171 3.55 22.37 11.20
CA ALA A 171 2.38 23.20 11.52
C ALA A 171 1.05 22.52 11.15
N ASP A 172 1.05 21.62 10.16
CA ASP A 172 -0.17 20.93 9.70
C ASP A 172 -0.63 19.80 10.65
N ARG A 173 0.17 19.47 11.67
CA ARG A 173 -0.08 18.36 12.62
C ARG A 173 -1.20 18.63 13.64
N MET A 174 -1.75 19.86 13.69
CA MET A 174 -2.67 20.26 14.76
C MET A 174 -4.16 20.10 14.45
N ASP A 175 -4.55 19.89 13.19
CA ASP A 175 -5.97 20.08 12.80
C ASP A 175 -6.63 18.89 12.10
N TRP A 176 -5.93 17.79 11.90
CA TRP A 176 -6.46 16.74 11.04
C TRP A 176 -6.38 15.41 11.73
N GLU A 177 -7.56 14.92 12.07
CA GLU A 177 -8.05 13.56 11.87
C GLU A 177 -9.09 13.25 12.93
N GLN A 178 -10.32 12.84 12.57
CA GLN A 178 -11.08 11.72 13.18
C GLN A 178 -12.27 11.36 12.27
N PHE A 179 -12.38 10.10 11.85
CA PHE A 179 -13.30 9.64 10.80
C PHE A 179 -14.65 9.11 11.30
N THR A 180 -14.97 9.25 12.59
CA THR A 180 -16.32 8.94 13.08
C THR A 180 -17.14 10.23 13.18
N LYS A 181 -18.45 10.13 12.89
CA LYS A 181 -19.38 11.28 12.94
C LYS A 181 -19.33 12.02 14.27
N ASP A 182 -19.00 11.31 15.34
CA ASP A 182 -19.01 11.78 16.72
C ASP A 182 -17.97 12.88 16.98
N TRP A 183 -16.88 12.91 16.21
CA TRP A 183 -15.84 13.93 16.36
C TRP A 183 -16.16 15.26 15.68
N ASN A 184 -17.12 15.28 14.75
CA ASN A 184 -17.65 16.54 14.23
C ASN A 184 -18.37 17.38 15.30
N TYR A 185 -18.65 16.79 16.48
CA TYR A 185 -19.28 17.46 17.61
C TYR A 185 -18.28 17.92 18.68
N LEU A 186 -16.98 17.70 18.46
CA LEU A 186 -15.92 18.10 19.38
C LEU A 186 -15.12 19.24 18.74
N ASP A 187 -15.19 20.44 19.31
CA ASP A 187 -14.44 21.61 18.82
C ASP A 187 -12.92 21.43 18.94
N ARG A 188 -12.47 20.54 19.84
CA ARG A 188 -11.08 20.15 20.11
C ARG A 188 -11.05 18.74 20.70
N SER A 189 -9.90 18.06 20.61
CA SER A 189 -9.69 16.81 21.35
C SER A 189 -9.96 17.03 22.85
N PRO A 190 -10.85 16.24 23.48
CA PRO A 190 -11.14 16.36 24.91
C PRO A 190 -9.94 15.94 25.78
N TYR A 191 -8.93 15.30 25.18
CA TYR A 191 -7.69 14.93 25.85
C TYR A 191 -6.51 15.77 25.36
N PRO A 192 -5.66 16.29 26.27
CA PRO A 192 -4.45 17.00 25.89
C PRO A 192 -3.53 16.07 25.09
N LEU A 193 -3.24 16.45 23.84
CA LEU A 193 -2.17 15.93 22.95
C LEU A 193 -1.75 14.48 23.25
N GLU A 194 -2.66 13.53 23.06
CA GLU A 194 -2.28 12.10 23.00
C GLU A 194 -1.30 11.93 21.83
N PRO A 195 -0.07 11.44 22.04
CA PRO A 195 0.94 11.40 20.98
C PRO A 195 0.59 10.44 19.84
N VAL A 196 -0.41 9.57 20.07
CA VAL A 196 -0.79 8.48 19.17
C VAL A 196 -2.05 8.81 18.35
N ALA A 197 -3.13 9.22 19.00
CA ALA A 197 -4.43 9.38 18.34
C ALA A 197 -4.52 10.70 17.56
N GLY A 198 -4.75 10.61 16.24
CA GLY A 198 -4.89 11.77 15.35
C GLY A 198 -3.58 12.50 15.04
N ASN A 199 -2.42 11.94 15.40
CA ASN A 199 -1.11 12.53 15.13
C ASN A 199 -0.33 11.69 14.11
N TYR A 200 -0.66 11.86 12.83
CA TYR A 200 0.03 11.17 11.74
C TYR A 200 1.37 11.79 11.37
N ASP A 201 2.35 10.91 11.25
CA ASP A 201 3.66 11.19 10.66
C ASP A 201 4.21 9.91 10.03
N TRP A 202 5.48 9.88 9.65
CA TRP A 202 6.18 8.72 9.13
C TRP A 202 6.00 7.46 10.01
N TRP A 203 5.88 7.60 11.33
CA TRP A 203 5.69 6.49 12.25
C TRP A 203 4.34 5.80 12.10
N SER A 204 3.31 6.50 11.61
CA SER A 204 1.99 5.91 11.34
C SER A 204 2.03 5.02 10.11
N ASN A 205 2.87 5.36 9.12
CA ASN A 205 3.14 4.48 7.99
C ASN A 205 3.91 3.23 8.44
N VAL A 206 4.89 3.36 9.34
CA VAL A 206 5.61 2.20 9.91
C VAL A 206 4.64 1.26 10.63
N TYR A 207 3.70 1.81 11.41
CA TYR A 207 2.64 1.03 12.04
C TYR A 207 1.77 0.30 11.01
N ALA A 208 1.31 0.99 9.97
CA ALA A 208 0.48 0.39 8.92
C ALA A 208 1.21 -0.73 8.17
N VAL A 209 2.53 -0.60 7.93
CA VAL A 209 3.35 -1.67 7.38
C VAL A 209 3.43 -2.85 8.34
N GLY A 210 3.70 -2.60 9.63
CA GLY A 210 3.69 -3.62 10.67
C GLY A 210 2.37 -4.38 10.72
N LEU A 211 1.25 -3.67 10.67
CA LEU A 211 -0.08 -4.27 10.64
C LEU A 211 -0.31 -5.13 9.40
N CYS A 212 0.07 -4.65 8.21
CA CYS A 212 -0.01 -5.45 6.97
C CYS A 212 0.80 -6.75 7.10
N MET A 213 2.02 -6.67 7.65
CA MET A 213 2.86 -7.83 7.87
C MET A 213 2.29 -8.79 8.90
N TRP A 214 1.75 -8.26 10.00
CA TRP A 214 1.07 -9.04 11.03
C TRP A 214 -0.05 -9.87 10.39
N GLN A 215 -0.89 -9.25 9.55
CA GLN A 215 -1.96 -9.96 8.85
C GLN A 215 -1.44 -11.02 7.86
N LEU A 216 -0.28 -10.80 7.24
CA LEU A 216 0.34 -11.80 6.35
C LEU A 216 0.87 -13.00 7.12
N VAL A 217 1.43 -12.79 8.32
CA VAL A 217 1.95 -13.87 9.15
C VAL A 217 0.82 -14.67 9.79
N THR A 218 -0.18 -13.98 10.35
CA THR A 218 -1.30 -14.61 11.07
C THR A 218 -2.39 -15.11 10.12
N SER A 219 -2.49 -14.56 8.91
CA SER A 219 -3.65 -14.72 8.01
C SER A 219 -4.98 -14.27 8.64
N GLU A 220 -4.91 -13.41 9.66
CA GLU A 220 -6.08 -12.91 10.39
C GLU A 220 -6.39 -11.44 10.06
N SER A 221 -7.60 -11.02 10.43
CA SER A 221 -7.95 -9.61 10.45
C SER A 221 -7.48 -8.97 11.75
N PRO A 222 -7.20 -7.65 11.78
CA PRO A 222 -6.84 -6.96 13.01
C PRO A 222 -7.91 -7.18 14.08
N SER A 223 -7.50 -7.40 15.33
CA SER A 223 -8.43 -7.56 16.44
C SER A 223 -9.22 -6.27 16.68
N VAL A 224 -10.48 -6.45 17.10
CA VAL A 224 -11.39 -5.35 17.45
C VAL A 224 -12.08 -5.73 18.78
N PRO A 225 -11.72 -5.09 19.90
CA PRO A 225 -10.68 -4.06 20.03
C PRO A 225 -9.26 -4.61 19.82
N PRO A 226 -8.27 -3.78 19.45
CA PRO A 226 -6.88 -4.19 19.37
C PRO A 226 -6.35 -4.67 20.72
N GLU A 227 -5.61 -5.77 20.72
CA GLU A 227 -4.97 -6.32 21.92
C GLU A 227 -3.52 -5.83 22.00
N CYS A 228 -3.09 -5.41 23.19
CA CYS A 228 -1.77 -4.86 23.42
C CYS A 228 -1.05 -5.65 24.52
N SER A 229 0.23 -5.97 24.31
CA SER A 229 1.09 -6.62 25.29
C SER A 229 2.39 -5.85 25.48
N LYS A 230 3.04 -6.06 26.63
CA LYS A 230 4.33 -5.45 26.95
C LYS A 230 5.43 -6.43 26.56
N GLU A 231 6.31 -5.99 25.67
CA GLU A 231 7.36 -6.82 25.09
C GLU A 231 8.73 -6.14 25.21
N THR A 232 9.80 -6.93 25.13
CA THR A 232 11.19 -6.42 25.13
C THR A 232 11.73 -6.39 23.71
N PHE A 233 12.29 -5.26 23.33
CA PHE A 233 12.92 -5.01 22.02
C PHE A 233 14.35 -4.55 22.19
N SER A 234 15.17 -4.75 21.17
CA SER A 234 16.57 -4.32 21.16
C SER A 234 16.75 -3.17 20.18
N ARG A 235 17.50 -2.14 20.59
CA ARG A 235 17.93 -1.04 19.73
C ARG A 235 19.15 -1.45 18.89
N PRO A 236 19.45 -0.71 17.81
CA PRO A 236 20.65 -0.97 17.00
C PRO A 236 21.98 -0.91 17.76
N ASP A 237 22.03 -0.20 18.90
CA ASP A 237 23.19 -0.13 19.78
C ASP A 237 23.30 -1.32 20.75
N GLY A 238 22.37 -2.29 20.66
CA GLY A 238 22.31 -3.47 21.49
C GLY A 238 21.61 -3.25 22.84
N THR A 239 21.05 -2.07 23.10
CA THR A 239 20.32 -1.80 24.34
C THR A 239 18.89 -2.33 24.26
N ASP A 240 18.47 -3.06 25.30
CA ASP A 240 17.09 -3.53 25.40
C ASP A 240 16.19 -2.47 26.04
N PHE A 241 14.95 -2.42 25.60
CA PHE A 241 13.90 -1.58 26.16
C PHE A 241 12.55 -2.30 26.12
N GLU A 242 11.68 -1.97 27.06
CA GLU A 242 10.31 -2.49 27.07
C GLU A 242 9.36 -1.51 26.38
N ALA A 243 8.47 -2.02 25.54
CA ALA A 243 7.42 -1.24 24.93
C ALA A 243 6.10 -2.01 24.85
N TRP A 244 5.00 -1.26 24.92
CA TRP A 244 3.67 -1.78 24.62
C TRP A 244 3.50 -1.91 23.12
N THR A 245 3.07 -3.06 22.62
CA THR A 245 2.87 -3.33 21.19
C THR A 245 1.56 -4.06 20.91
N TYR A 246 0.96 -3.76 19.78
CA TYR A 246 -0.19 -4.50 19.24
C TYR A 246 0.21 -5.73 18.42
N GLY A 247 1.51 -5.98 18.26
CA GLY A 247 2.06 -7.12 17.52
C GLY A 247 2.50 -8.30 18.40
N GLY A 248 2.32 -8.23 19.72
CA GLY A 248 2.88 -9.21 20.66
C GLY A 248 2.39 -10.66 20.46
N TYR A 249 1.22 -10.85 19.86
CA TYR A 249 0.76 -12.19 19.45
C TYR A 249 1.78 -12.93 18.57
N LEU A 250 2.52 -12.21 17.71
CA LEU A 250 3.57 -12.79 16.90
C LEU A 250 4.72 -13.38 17.72
N LEU A 251 4.95 -12.90 18.94
CA LEU A 251 6.06 -13.35 19.79
C LEU A 251 5.75 -14.64 20.57
N THR A 252 4.53 -15.17 20.44
CA THR A 252 4.16 -16.47 20.98
C THR A 252 4.82 -17.62 20.21
N ASN A 253 4.82 -18.81 20.81
CA ASN A 253 5.35 -20.03 20.21
C ASN A 253 4.55 -20.54 18.99
N GLU A 254 3.32 -20.03 18.79
CA GLU A 254 2.50 -20.38 17.62
C GLU A 254 3.20 -20.03 16.29
N PHE A 255 4.08 -19.02 16.31
CA PHE A 255 4.77 -18.50 15.14
C PHE A 255 6.26 -18.87 15.10
N ASP A 256 6.72 -19.86 15.86
CA ASP A 256 8.15 -20.27 15.89
C ASP A 256 8.68 -20.83 14.57
N TYR A 257 7.79 -21.17 13.63
CA TYR A 257 8.16 -21.49 12.25
C TYR A 257 8.64 -20.26 11.45
N GLN A 258 8.44 -19.05 11.98
CA GLN A 258 8.96 -17.81 11.41
C GLN A 258 10.17 -17.33 12.20
N ASP A 259 11.11 -16.75 11.46
CA ASP A 259 12.26 -16.04 11.99
C ASP A 259 11.87 -15.08 13.13
N LEU A 260 12.51 -15.24 14.30
CA LEU A 260 12.19 -14.46 15.49
C LEU A 260 12.49 -12.98 15.26
N GLU A 261 13.53 -12.67 14.50
CA GLU A 261 13.91 -11.28 14.22
C GLU A 261 12.88 -10.57 13.34
N LEU A 262 12.34 -11.26 12.33
CA LEU A 262 11.20 -10.76 11.56
C LEU A 262 10.01 -10.47 12.46
N ARG A 263 9.65 -11.41 13.33
CA ARG A 263 8.50 -11.26 14.24
C ARG A 263 8.67 -10.10 15.20
N ARG A 264 9.87 -9.95 15.79
CA ARG A 264 10.22 -8.81 16.65
C ARG A 264 10.18 -7.49 15.91
N THR A 265 10.72 -7.44 14.69
CA THR A 265 10.70 -6.24 13.85
C THR A 265 9.25 -5.81 13.54
N ILE A 266 8.40 -6.74 13.12
CA ILE A 266 6.98 -6.46 12.85
C ILE A 266 6.28 -5.97 14.11
N ALA A 267 6.50 -6.64 15.25
CA ALA A 267 5.90 -6.24 16.52
C ALA A 267 6.39 -4.85 16.96
N GLN A 268 7.67 -4.52 16.77
CA GLN A 268 8.20 -3.20 17.12
C GLN A 268 7.62 -2.10 16.22
N CYS A 269 7.41 -2.36 14.93
CA CYS A 269 6.69 -1.44 14.03
C CYS A 269 5.29 -1.09 14.56
N MET A 270 4.66 -2.02 15.30
CA MET A 270 3.34 -1.87 15.90
C MET A 270 3.38 -1.37 17.36
N ALA A 271 4.50 -0.81 17.83
CA ALA A 271 4.59 -0.23 19.16
C ALA A 271 3.55 0.90 19.36
N ASN A 272 2.95 0.96 20.54
CA ASN A 272 1.94 1.94 20.89
C ASN A 272 2.51 3.36 20.81
N GLN A 273 3.67 3.59 21.42
CA GLN A 273 4.36 4.87 21.35
C GLN A 273 5.11 5.02 20.02
N PRO A 274 4.92 6.12 19.28
CA PRO A 274 5.66 6.40 18.05
C PRO A 274 7.19 6.36 18.20
N SER A 275 7.71 6.80 19.34
CA SER A 275 9.15 6.84 19.64
C SER A 275 9.79 5.46 19.79
N ASP A 276 8.98 4.44 20.06
CA ASP A 276 9.43 3.06 20.29
C ASP A 276 9.47 2.25 18.99
N ARG A 277 8.89 2.80 17.91
CA ARG A 277 8.90 2.21 16.57
C ARG A 277 10.27 2.45 15.92
N PRO A 278 10.76 1.50 15.11
CA PRO A 278 11.99 1.69 14.37
C PRO A 278 11.80 2.78 13.31
N THR A 279 12.81 3.62 13.14
CA THR A 279 12.91 4.56 12.02
C THR A 279 13.15 3.80 10.72
N LEU A 280 12.85 4.43 9.58
CA LEU A 280 13.17 3.84 8.27
C LEU A 280 14.65 3.51 8.16
N THR A 281 15.54 4.41 8.61
CA THR A 281 17.00 4.21 8.63
C THR A 281 17.42 2.95 9.39
N GLU A 282 16.78 2.68 10.53
CA GLU A 282 17.07 1.49 11.34
C GLU A 282 16.58 0.22 10.65
N LEU A 283 15.40 0.28 10.01
CA LEU A 283 14.92 -0.81 9.18
C LEU A 283 15.84 -1.04 7.96
N GLU A 284 16.39 0.00 7.32
CA GLU A 284 17.33 -0.18 6.19
C GLU A 284 18.63 -0.86 6.62
N LYS A 285 19.11 -0.52 7.81
CA LYS A 285 20.37 -1.05 8.38
C LYS A 285 20.19 -2.43 9.01
N ASN A 286 18.97 -2.91 9.18
CA ASN A 286 18.75 -4.23 9.74
C ASN A 286 19.37 -5.29 8.81
N HIS A 287 20.45 -5.91 9.29
CA HIS A 287 21.39 -6.71 8.52
C HIS A 287 20.72 -7.87 7.75
N PHE A 288 19.57 -8.34 8.23
CA PHE A 288 18.80 -9.42 7.62
C PHE A 288 18.11 -9.01 6.31
N ILE A 289 17.65 -7.76 6.21
CA ILE A 289 17.01 -7.24 5.00
C ILE A 289 18.05 -7.14 3.87
N ASP A 290 19.26 -6.65 4.17
CA ASP A 290 20.34 -6.52 3.19
C ASP A 290 20.96 -7.87 2.79
N THR A 291 21.19 -8.79 3.74
CA THR A 291 21.75 -10.12 3.43
C THR A 291 20.82 -11.01 2.61
N GLN A 292 19.51 -11.02 2.92
CA GLN A 292 18.54 -11.78 2.12
C GLN A 292 18.38 -11.17 0.71
N CYS A 293 18.36 -9.84 0.58
CA CYS A 293 18.27 -9.20 -0.74
C CYS A 293 19.54 -9.35 -1.59
N ARG A 294 20.74 -9.42 -0.99
CA ARG A 294 22.00 -9.66 -1.73
C ARG A 294 22.05 -11.03 -2.39
N HIS A 295 21.50 -12.06 -1.75
CA HIS A 295 21.44 -13.41 -2.32
C HIS A 295 20.64 -13.44 -3.63
N TYR A 296 19.61 -12.61 -3.75
CA TYR A 296 18.77 -12.49 -4.96
C TYR A 296 19.29 -11.50 -6.02
N ARG A 297 20.36 -10.75 -5.76
CA ARG A 297 20.99 -9.88 -6.79
C ARG A 297 22.04 -10.61 -7.64
N GLN A 298 22.35 -11.86 -7.31
CA GLN A 298 23.39 -12.66 -7.97
C GLN A 298 22.86 -13.66 -9.01
N ASP A 299 21.54 -13.75 -9.18
CA ASP A 299 20.84 -14.51 -10.24
C ASP A 299 20.08 -13.56 -11.18
#